data_AF-A0A2H6JZV6-F1
#
_entry.id   AF-A0A2H6JZV6-F1
#
_cell.length_a   1.000
_cell.length_b   1.000
_cell.length_c   1.000
_cell.angle_alpha   90.00
_cell.angle_beta   90.00
_cell.angle_gamma   90.00
#
_symmetry.space_group_name_H-M   'P 1'
#
loop_
_entity.id
_entity.type
_entity.pdbx_description
1 polymer ?
#
loop_
_entity_poly.entity_id
_entity_poly.type
_entity_poly.pdbx_seq_one_letter_code
_entity_poly.pdbx_strand_id
1 'polypeptide(L)'
;MSMNLELNPRLAVKYKSLSQRARVMTEAWVEENLYCPSCPADSLEAERAGRKVIDFTCHECDEQFQLKSQSHIFGSKVSLHFFNEFLSFF
;
A
#
# COMPACT_ATOMS: atom_id res chain seq x y z
N MET A 1 12.84 7.98 -12.87
CA MET A 1 12.80 8.03 -11.40
C MET A 1 13.42 6.75 -10.85
N SER A 2 14.21 6.83 -9.79
CA SER A 2 14.77 5.64 -9.12
C SER A 2 14.00 5.44 -7.82
N MET A 3 13.36 4.28 -7.66
CA MET A 3 12.65 3.93 -6.43
C MET A 3 13.66 3.48 -5.37
N ASN A 4 13.49 3.94 -4.13
CA ASN A 4 14.20 3.39 -2.98
C ASN A 4 13.63 2.01 -2.66
N LEU A 5 14.45 1.00 -2.40
CA LEU A 5 13.99 -0.35 -2.05
C LEU A 5 14.02 -0.63 -0.54
N GLU A 6 14.36 0.38 0.28
CA GLU A 6 14.47 0.25 1.72
C GLU A 6 13.25 0.84 2.45
N LEU A 7 12.73 0.09 3.43
CA LEU A 7 11.74 0.59 4.37
C LEU A 7 12.43 1.38 5.49
N ASN A 8 11.77 2.41 6.04
CA ASN A 8 12.28 3.20 7.14
C ASN A 8 11.82 2.65 8.52
N PRO A 9 12.65 1.88 9.26
CA PRO A 9 12.26 1.29 10.54
C PRO A 9 12.00 2.32 11.64
N ARG A 10 12.47 3.56 11.48
CA ARG A 10 12.28 4.62 12.48
C ARG A 10 10.80 5.01 12.62
N LEU A 11 10.02 4.88 11.55
CA LEU A 11 8.58 5.14 11.56
C LEU A 11 7.81 4.16 12.45
N ALA A 12 8.36 2.95 12.63
CA ALA A 12 7.71 1.86 13.35
C ALA A 12 8.08 1.76 14.85
N VAL A 13 8.99 2.61 15.36
CA VAL A 13 9.56 2.49 16.72
C VAL A 13 8.50 2.49 17.82
N LYS A 14 7.40 3.21 17.62
CA LYS A 14 6.31 3.36 18.62
C LYS A 14 5.33 2.18 18.62
N TYR A 15 5.38 1.28 17.64
CA TYR A 15 4.40 0.20 17.47
C TYR A 15 4.95 -1.13 17.96
N LYS A 16 4.15 -1.81 18.80
CA LYS A 16 4.51 -3.13 19.34
C LYS A 16 4.15 -4.28 18.38
N SER A 17 3.02 -4.17 17.68
CA SER A 17 2.54 -5.20 16.76
C SER A 17 3.33 -5.19 15.46
N LEU A 18 3.81 -6.35 15.02
CA LEU A 18 4.48 -6.51 13.73
C LEU A 18 3.60 -6.06 12.57
N SER A 19 2.29 -6.32 12.62
CA SER A 19 1.34 -5.89 11.59
C SER A 19 1.22 -4.37 11.51
N GLN A 20 1.20 -3.68 12.66
CA GLN A 20 1.17 -2.22 12.69
C GLN A 20 2.49 -1.61 12.23
N ARG A 21 3.62 -2.21 12.63
CA ARG A 21 4.96 -1.80 12.17
C ARG A 21 5.05 -1.92 10.65
N ALA A 22 4.64 -3.07 10.10
CA ALA A 22 4.62 -3.31 8.66
C ALA A 22 3.76 -2.25 7.96
N ARG A 23 2.50 -2.07 8.39
CA ARG A 23 1.57 -1.08 7.84
C ARG A 23 2.21 0.31 7.72
N VAL A 24 2.71 0.84 8.83
CA VAL A 24 3.25 2.21 8.88
C VAL A 24 4.49 2.37 7.99
N MET A 25 5.36 1.36 7.94
CA MET A 25 6.54 1.41 7.07
C MET A 25 6.18 1.29 5.60
N THR A 26 5.26 0.38 5.25
CA THR A 26 4.89 0.13 3.86
C THR A 26 4.04 1.25 3.28
N GLU A 27 3.11 1.82 4.05
CA GLU A 27 2.30 2.96 3.60
C GLU A 27 3.18 4.17 3.29
N ALA A 28 4.09 4.53 4.19
CA ALA A 28 5.03 5.64 3.96
C ALA A 28 5.94 5.40 2.75
N TRP A 29 6.39 4.16 2.55
CA TRP A 29 7.20 3.82 1.38
C TRP A 29 6.41 4.00 0.07
N VAL A 30 5.13 3.65 0.05
CA VAL A 30 4.26 3.85 -1.12
C VAL A 30 4.14 5.32 -1.47
N GLU A 31 3.86 6.19 -0.49
CA GLU A 31 3.73 7.64 -0.73
C GLU A 31 5.01 8.25 -1.32
N GLU A 32 6.17 7.74 -0.92
CA GLU A 32 7.47 8.27 -1.35
C GLU A 32 7.96 7.69 -2.70
N ASN A 33 7.45 6.52 -3.13
CA ASN A 33 8.07 5.76 -4.22
C ASN A 33 7.12 5.30 -5.32
N LEU A 34 5.84 5.03 -5.04
CA LEU A 34 4.91 4.51 -6.03
C LEU A 34 4.25 5.61 -6.84
N TYR A 35 4.01 5.27 -8.10
CA TYR A 35 3.30 6.06 -9.10
C TYR A 35 1.99 5.36 -9.48
N CYS A 36 1.13 6.04 -10.25
CA CYS A 36 -0.09 5.42 -10.74
C CYS A 36 0.21 4.46 -11.91
N PRO A 37 -0.12 3.15 -11.82
CA PRO A 37 0.02 2.25 -12.97
C PRO A 37 -1.01 2.51 -14.07
N SER A 38 -2.12 3.21 -13.77
CA SER A 38 -3.22 3.47 -14.70
C SER A 38 -3.09 4.80 -15.48
N CYS A 39 -2.19 5.71 -15.08
CA CYS A 39 -2.01 7.01 -15.75
C CYS A 39 -0.60 7.60 -15.53
N PRO A 40 -0.24 8.73 -16.16
CA PRO A 40 1.08 9.34 -16.02
C PRO A 40 1.42 9.96 -14.65
N ALA A 41 0.48 9.96 -13.69
CA ALA A 41 0.71 10.50 -12.35
C ALA A 41 1.89 9.83 -11.65
N ASP A 42 2.78 10.64 -11.08
CA ASP A 42 4.03 10.19 -10.47
C ASP A 42 3.89 9.74 -9.01
N SER A 43 2.70 9.90 -8.43
CA SER A 43 2.43 9.68 -7.01
C SER A 43 1.01 9.19 -6.76
N LEU A 44 0.85 8.51 -5.63
CA LEU A 44 -0.44 8.09 -5.07
C LEU A 44 -0.67 8.80 -3.74
N GLU A 45 -1.93 9.15 -3.45
CA GLU A 45 -2.31 9.78 -2.19
C GLU A 45 -2.88 8.73 -1.23
N ALA A 46 -2.38 8.67 0.01
CA ALA A 46 -2.95 7.80 1.03
C ALA A 46 -4.35 8.28 1.42
N GLU A 47 -5.28 7.34 1.54
CA GLU A 47 -6.59 7.68 2.07
C GLU A 47 -6.59 7.76 3.61
N ARG A 48 -7.45 8.63 4.13
CA ARG A 48 -7.67 8.82 5.56
C ARG A 48 -8.06 7.50 6.22
N ALA A 49 -7.42 7.24 7.36
CA ALA A 49 -7.70 6.09 8.20
C ALA A 49 -9.20 5.98 8.51
N GLY A 50 -9.85 4.94 7.97
CA GLY A 50 -11.28 4.69 8.17
C GLY A 50 -12.04 4.22 6.94
N ARG A 51 -11.53 4.45 5.72
CA ARG A 51 -12.08 3.78 4.54
C ARG A 51 -11.71 2.30 4.57
N LYS A 52 -12.72 1.44 4.50
CA LYS A 52 -12.50 0.01 4.30
C LYS A 52 -11.99 -0.21 2.88
N VAL A 53 -11.04 -1.12 2.71
CA VAL A 53 -10.57 -1.66 1.42
C VAL A 53 -9.61 -0.78 0.62
N ILE A 54 -9.72 0.55 0.68
CA ILE A 54 -8.89 1.48 -0.10
C ILE A 54 -7.79 2.06 0.78
N ASP A 55 -6.53 1.89 0.38
CA ASP A 55 -5.38 2.46 1.07
C ASP A 55 -4.83 3.69 0.34
N PHE A 56 -4.89 3.71 -1.00
CA PHE A 56 -4.39 4.81 -1.84
C PHE A 56 -5.33 5.15 -2.99
N THR A 57 -5.30 6.39 -3.45
CA THR A 57 -6.02 6.86 -4.64
C THR A 57 -5.10 7.70 -5.52
N CYS A 58 -5.24 7.60 -6.84
CA CYS A 58 -4.58 8.51 -7.77
C CYS A 58 -5.37 9.81 -7.90
N HIS A 59 -4.70 10.95 -7.72
CA HIS A 59 -5.34 12.27 -7.84
C HIS A 59 -5.64 12.69 -9.29
N GLU A 60 -5.04 12.04 -10.30
CA GLU A 60 -5.27 12.37 -11.72
C GLU A 60 -6.40 11.55 -12.36
N CYS A 61 -6.54 10.27 -12.02
CA CYS A 61 -7.49 9.37 -12.68
C CYS A 61 -8.48 8.68 -11.73
N ASP A 62 -8.48 9.03 -10.45
CA ASP A 62 -9.35 8.50 -9.40
C ASP A 62 -9.25 6.97 -9.16
N GLU A 63 -8.24 6.31 -9.75
CA GLU A 63 -8.00 4.87 -9.55
C GLU A 63 -7.66 4.57 -8.09
N GLN A 64 -8.24 3.50 -7.55
CA GLN A 64 -8.13 3.11 -6.16
C GLN A 64 -7.24 1.88 -6.00
N PHE A 65 -6.36 1.92 -5.00
CA PHE A 65 -5.41 0.86 -4.73
C PHE A 65 -5.52 0.35 -3.30
N GLN A 66 -5.39 -0.97 -3.17
CA GLN A 66 -5.26 -1.64 -1.88
C GLN A 66 -3.83 -2.14 -1.72
N LEU A 67 -3.20 -1.77 -0.60
CA LEU A 67 -1.86 -2.22 -0.27
C LEU A 67 -1.91 -3.56 0.47
N LYS A 68 -1.17 -4.54 -0.04
CA LYS A 68 -0.90 -5.82 0.62
C LYS A 68 0.59 -6.04 0.72
N SER A 69 1.05 -6.38 1.92
CA SER A 69 2.47 -6.62 2.19
C SER A 69 2.67 -7.93 2.94
N GLN A 70 3.77 -8.62 2.67
CA GLN A 70 4.19 -9.81 3.41
C GLN A 70 5.71 -9.88 3.49
N SER A 71 6.22 -10.43 4.60
CA SER A 71 7.66 -10.59 4.85
C SER A 71 8.27 -11.85 4.20
N HIS A 72 7.44 -12.67 3.56
CA HIS A 72 7.84 -13.91 2.92
C HIS A 72 7.63 -13.84 1.41
N ILE A 73 8.12 -14.83 0.68
CA ILE A 73 7.95 -14.94 -0.77
C ILE A 73 6.46 -15.08 -1.11
N PHE A 74 6.00 -14.39 -2.15
CA PHE A 74 4.62 -14.51 -2.63
C PHE A 74 4.34 -15.91 -3.18
N GLY A 75 3.28 -16.52 -2.67
CA GLY A 75 2.70 -17.73 -3.24
C GLY A 75 1.58 -17.38 -4.22
N SER A 76 0.81 -18.38 -4.64
CA SER A 76 -0.38 -18.19 -5.50
C SER A 76 -1.59 -17.59 -4.78
N LYS A 77 -1.46 -17.22 -3.51
CA LYS A 77 -2.54 -16.69 -2.67
C LYS A 77 -2.05 -15.48 -1.91
N VAL A 78 -2.86 -14.43 -1.92
CA VAL A 78 -2.69 -13.23 -1.09
C VAL A 78 -3.87 -13.18 -0.12
N SER A 79 -3.59 -12.88 1.15
CA SER A 79 -4.66 -12.72 2.13
C SER A 79 -5.49 -11.48 1.79
N LEU A 80 -6.78 -11.70 1.52
CA LEU A 80 -7.78 -10.65 1.35
C LEU A 80 -8.66 -10.62 2.59
N HIS A 81 -8.79 -9.45 3.19
CA HIS A 81 -9.84 -9.20 4.18
C HIS A 81 -10.99 -8.52 3.45
N PHE A 82 -12.22 -9.00 3.64
CA PHE A 82 -13.45 -8.64 2.91
C PHE A 82 -13.61 -9.36 1.55
N PHE A 83 -14.26 -10.53 1.59
CA PHE A 83 -14.50 -11.42 0.45
C PHE A 83 -15.57 -10.90 -0.55
N ASN A 84 -16.22 -9.76 -0.29
CA ASN A 84 -17.44 -9.38 -0.99
C ASN A 84 -17.32 -8.24 -2.02
N GLU A 85 -16.17 -7.58 -2.21
CA GLU A 85 -16.17 -6.34 -3.02
C GLU A 85 -15.10 -6.12 -4.08
N PHE A 86 -14.13 -7.01 -4.36
CA PHE A 86 -13.18 -6.72 -5.46
C PHE A 86 -12.80 -7.93 -6.32
N LEU A 87 -13.12 -7.82 -7.61
CA LEU A 87 -12.44 -8.50 -8.72
C LEU A 87 -11.01 -7.95 -8.81
N SER A 88 -10.01 -8.77 -8.53
CA SER A 88 -8.61 -8.42 -8.73
C SER A 88 -8.26 -8.55 -10.22
N PHE A 89 -7.77 -7.47 -10.83
CA PHE A 89 -6.87 -7.60 -11.98
C PHE A 89 -5.49 -8.01 -11.43
N PHE A 90 -4.96 -9.11 -11.99
CA PHE A 90 -3.64 -9.65 -11.68
C PHE A 90 -2.52 -8.76 -12.19
#